data_AF-A0A2N2XYV1-F1
#
_entry.id   AF-A0A2N2XYV1-F1
#
_cell.length_a   1.000
_cell.length_b   1.000
_cell.length_c   1.000
_cell.angle_alpha   90.00
_cell.angle_beta   90.00
_cell.angle_gamma   90.00
#
_symmetry.space_group_name_H-M   'P 1'
#
loop_
_entity.id
_entity.type
_entity.pdbx_description
1 polymer ?
#
loop_
_entity_poly.entity_id
_entity_poly.type
_entity_poly.pdbx_seq_one_letter_code
_entity_poly.pdbx_strand_id
1 'polypeptide(L)'
;MEEQTTNQDLNQQASNMFARITGIITKPAEEWLKIKAEQADAKKIILTYVLPLTLIAGLCTILGYGLIGKSVSIPFLGSITQKGWGLGLNYGLISIISSVIAVFVSALVIDLLAPSFKSEKNFGRSTQLVAYAMTPMWIGGILSIIPSVAWVGSLVGLYGIYLMYLGLEPIKSTPKEQTIAYFIVSILVIVVSYFILSLIIGAILAIFFLGSAGGLI
;
A
#
# COMPACT_ATOMS: atom_id res chain seq x y z
N MET A 1 1.36 36.89 5.56
CA MET A 1 1.47 36.62 4.11
C MET A 1 2.01 35.21 3.86
N GLU A 2 3.14 34.81 4.43
CA GLU A 2 3.74 33.46 4.26
C GLU A 2 2.86 32.29 4.75
N GLU A 3 2.15 32.46 5.86
CA GLU A 3 1.17 31.48 6.37
C GLU A 3 -0.05 31.31 5.44
N GLN A 4 -0.47 32.37 4.75
CA GLN A 4 -1.60 32.30 3.80
C GLN A 4 -1.20 31.56 2.52
N THR A 5 0.01 31.81 2.02
CA THR A 5 0.56 31.08 0.86
C THR A 5 0.71 29.59 1.16
N THR A 6 1.29 29.24 2.32
CA THR A 6 1.44 27.84 2.76
C THR A 6 0.08 27.12 2.84
N ASN A 7 -0.93 27.76 3.42
CA ASN A 7 -2.27 27.17 3.52
C ASN A 7 -2.95 26.99 2.15
N GLN A 8 -2.75 27.92 1.22
CA GLN A 8 -3.25 27.77 -0.16
C GLN A 8 -2.58 26.59 -0.88
N ASP A 9 -1.26 26.44 -0.72
CA ASP A 9 -0.50 25.34 -1.33
C ASP A 9 -0.95 23.97 -0.79
N LEU A 10 -1.15 23.86 0.53
CA LEU A 10 -1.66 22.64 1.17
C LEU A 10 -3.07 22.28 0.66
N ASN A 11 -3.96 23.26 0.58
CA ASN A 11 -5.32 23.05 0.08
C ASN A 11 -5.33 22.59 -1.38
N GLN A 12 -4.47 23.18 -2.22
CA GLN A 12 -4.35 22.78 -3.61
C GLN A 12 -3.80 21.36 -3.75
N GLN A 13 -2.78 21.00 -2.95
CA GLN A 13 -2.23 19.64 -2.94
C GLN A 13 -3.27 18.61 -2.49
N ALA A 14 -4.02 18.90 -1.42
CA ALA A 14 -5.08 18.04 -0.93
C ALA A 14 -6.19 17.84 -1.97
N SER A 15 -6.62 18.93 -2.63
CA SER A 15 -7.60 18.88 -3.72
C SER A 15 -7.12 18.01 -4.89
N ASN A 16 -5.86 18.18 -5.32
CA ASN A 16 -5.26 17.37 -6.38
C ASN A 16 -5.18 15.89 -6.02
N MET A 17 -4.80 15.58 -4.77
CA MET A 17 -4.73 14.21 -4.26
C MET A 17 -6.13 13.57 -4.21
N PHE A 18 -7.14 14.29 -3.72
CA PHE A 18 -8.52 13.82 -3.68
C PHE A 18 -9.08 13.57 -5.08
N ALA A 19 -8.80 14.46 -6.03
CA ALA A 19 -9.16 14.29 -7.43
C ALA A 19 -8.50 13.03 -8.02
N ARG A 20 -7.22 12.79 -7.73
CA ARG A 20 -6.50 11.58 -8.16
C ARG A 20 -7.13 10.30 -7.60
N ILE A 21 -7.40 10.27 -6.30
CA ILE A 21 -8.02 9.12 -5.62
C ILE A 21 -9.38 8.81 -6.25
N THR A 22 -10.20 9.84 -6.43
CA THR A 22 -11.54 9.68 -7.02
C THR A 22 -11.44 9.22 -8.47
N GLY A 23 -10.56 9.84 -9.27
CA GLY A 23 -10.36 9.48 -10.67
C GLY A 23 -9.92 8.04 -10.84
N ILE A 24 -8.92 7.59 -10.08
CA ILE A 24 -8.37 6.24 -10.24
C ILE A 24 -9.36 5.17 -9.77
N ILE A 25 -10.20 5.47 -8.78
CA ILE A 25 -11.21 4.52 -8.28
C ILE A 25 -12.44 4.46 -9.19
N THR A 26 -12.90 5.59 -9.71
CA THR A 26 -14.20 5.68 -10.40
C THR A 26 -14.08 5.61 -11.92
N LYS A 27 -12.99 6.14 -12.49
CA LYS A 27 -12.74 6.23 -13.94
C LYS A 27 -11.30 5.85 -14.29
N PRO A 28 -10.87 4.62 -13.96
CA PRO A 28 -9.47 4.23 -14.02
C PRO A 28 -8.86 4.35 -15.42
N ALA A 29 -9.60 3.98 -16.48
CA ALA A 29 -9.09 4.04 -17.85
C ALA A 29 -8.76 5.48 -18.29
N GLU A 30 -9.65 6.44 -17.98
CA GLU A 30 -9.41 7.86 -18.25
C GLU A 30 -8.27 8.40 -17.38
N GLU A 31 -8.22 8.01 -16.11
CA GLU A 31 -7.23 8.52 -15.18
C GLU A 31 -5.82 8.02 -15.50
N TRP A 32 -5.66 6.76 -15.92
CA TRP A 32 -4.37 6.24 -16.38
C TRP A 32 -3.79 7.01 -17.57
N LEU A 33 -4.64 7.50 -18.48
CA LEU A 33 -4.21 8.33 -19.61
C LEU A 33 -3.70 9.70 -19.14
N LYS A 34 -4.33 10.29 -18.11
CA LYS A 34 -3.82 11.53 -17.49
C LYS A 34 -2.47 11.30 -16.81
N ILE A 35 -2.37 10.24 -16.01
CA ILE A 35 -1.12 9.86 -15.31
C ILE A 35 0.02 9.63 -16.30
N LYS A 36 -0.26 9.02 -17.47
CA LYS A 36 0.74 8.83 -18.53
C LYS A 36 1.35 10.15 -18.99
N ALA A 37 0.55 11.21 -19.12
CA ALA A 37 1.02 12.53 -19.57
C ALA A 37 1.91 13.23 -18.52
N GLU A 38 1.86 12.80 -17.26
CA GLU A 38 2.65 13.38 -16.17
C GLU A 38 4.08 12.84 -16.14
N GLN A 39 5.00 13.68 -15.66
CA GLN A 39 6.38 13.26 -15.42
C GLN A 39 6.44 12.27 -14.27
N ALA A 40 7.13 11.15 -14.49
CA ALA A 40 7.31 10.14 -13.47
C ALA A 40 8.44 10.51 -12.50
N ASP A 41 8.08 10.75 -11.23
CA ASP A 41 9.03 11.01 -10.15
C ASP A 41 8.66 10.15 -8.93
N ALA A 42 9.39 9.04 -8.77
CA ALA A 42 9.16 8.08 -7.69
C ALA A 42 9.24 8.73 -6.31
N LYS A 43 10.22 9.62 -6.09
CA LYS A 43 10.43 10.28 -4.80
C LYS A 43 9.25 11.19 -4.49
N LYS A 44 8.84 12.02 -5.45
CA LYS A 44 7.69 12.92 -5.30
C LYS A 44 6.43 12.12 -4.99
N ILE A 45 6.12 11.08 -5.75
CA ILE A 45 4.92 10.25 -5.54
C ILE A 45 4.92 9.60 -4.15
N ILE A 46 6.04 9.04 -3.73
CA ILE A 46 6.14 8.42 -2.40
C ILE A 46 5.88 9.45 -1.31
N LEU A 47 6.51 10.63 -1.40
CA LEU A 47 6.41 11.66 -0.37
C LEU A 47 5.06 12.39 -0.34
N THR A 48 4.47 12.67 -1.50
CA THR A 48 3.28 13.55 -1.59
C THR A 48 1.97 12.77 -1.78
N TYR A 49 2.01 11.47 -2.06
CA TYR A 49 0.82 10.65 -2.28
C TYR A 49 0.79 9.41 -1.40
N VAL A 50 1.83 8.56 -1.48
CA VAL A 50 1.86 7.29 -0.73
C VAL A 50 1.92 7.55 0.77
N LEU A 51 2.89 8.34 1.25
CA LEU A 51 3.07 8.60 2.68
C LEU A 51 1.82 9.22 3.34
N PRO A 52 1.20 10.29 2.81
CA PRO A 52 0.00 10.84 3.43
C PRO A 52 -1.14 9.81 3.52
N LEU A 53 -1.38 9.03 2.47
CA LEU A 53 -2.44 8.02 2.47
C LEU A 53 -2.17 6.87 3.45
N THR A 54 -0.94 6.39 3.50
CA THR A 54 -0.56 5.30 4.41
C THR A 54 -0.59 5.77 5.86
N LEU A 55 -0.22 7.03 6.13
CA LEU A 55 -0.35 7.63 7.45
C LEU A 55 -1.81 7.73 7.88
N ILE A 56 -2.74 8.14 7.01
CA ILE A 56 -4.17 8.17 7.32
C ILE A 56 -4.68 6.77 7.67
N ALA A 57 -4.42 5.78 6.83
CA ALA A 57 -4.84 4.39 7.08
C ALA A 57 -4.19 3.80 8.36
N GLY A 58 -2.92 4.13 8.59
CA GLY A 58 -2.17 3.76 9.79
C GLY A 58 -2.76 4.38 11.05
N LEU A 59 -3.09 5.66 11.04
CA LEU A 59 -3.75 6.35 12.16
C LEU A 59 -5.11 5.73 12.46
N CYS A 60 -5.92 5.41 11.44
CA CYS A 60 -7.16 4.67 11.63
C CYS A 60 -6.91 3.32 12.32
N THR A 61 -5.86 2.60 11.94
CA THR A 61 -5.45 1.34 12.58
C THR A 61 -5.05 1.55 14.04
N ILE A 62 -4.24 2.57 14.34
CA ILE A 62 -3.82 2.90 15.72
C ILE A 62 -5.02 3.19 16.59
N LEU A 63 -5.93 4.05 16.11
CA LEU A 63 -7.13 4.43 16.85
C LEU A 63 -8.08 3.25 17.02
N GLY A 64 -8.31 2.47 15.97
CA GLY A 64 -9.22 1.33 16.01
C GLY A 64 -8.76 0.27 17.00
N TYR A 65 -7.51 -0.17 16.93
CA TYR A 65 -6.97 -1.16 17.85
C TYR A 65 -6.64 -0.60 19.25
N GLY A 66 -6.36 0.70 19.35
CA GLY A 66 -6.09 1.38 20.61
C GLY A 66 -7.34 1.58 21.46
N LEU A 67 -8.41 2.14 20.87
CA LEU A 67 -9.62 2.55 21.57
C LEU A 67 -10.72 1.49 21.55
N ILE A 68 -10.99 0.90 20.38
CA ILE A 68 -12.12 -0.01 20.16
C ILE A 68 -11.70 -1.45 20.42
N GLY A 69 -10.59 -1.87 19.82
CA GLY A 69 -10.07 -3.23 19.89
C GLY A 69 -10.81 -4.24 19.02
N LYS A 70 -10.31 -5.46 19.01
CA LYS A 70 -10.90 -6.60 18.30
C LYS A 70 -11.20 -7.71 19.29
N SER A 71 -12.45 -8.18 19.30
CA SER A 71 -12.81 -9.40 20.03
C SER A 71 -12.32 -10.61 19.25
N VAL A 72 -11.45 -11.39 19.88
CA VAL A 72 -10.97 -12.66 19.35
C VAL A 72 -11.67 -13.76 20.13
N SER A 73 -12.42 -14.59 19.41
CA SER A 73 -13.03 -15.79 20.00
C SER A 73 -11.96 -16.87 20.11
N ILE A 74 -11.68 -17.31 21.33
CA ILE A 74 -10.79 -18.44 21.58
C ILE A 74 -11.66 -19.68 21.80
N PRO A 75 -11.46 -20.77 21.04
CA PRO A 75 -12.19 -22.01 21.28
C PRO A 75 -12.09 -22.42 22.76
N PHE A 76 -13.23 -22.75 23.37
CA PHE A 76 -13.36 -23.19 24.77
C PHE A 76 -13.05 -22.16 25.87
N LEU A 77 -12.48 -20.98 25.56
CA LEU A 77 -12.18 -19.92 26.55
C LEU A 77 -13.07 -18.67 26.44
N GLY A 78 -13.97 -18.62 25.45
CA GLY A 78 -14.84 -17.46 25.21
C GLY A 78 -14.15 -16.34 24.41
N SER A 79 -14.75 -15.15 24.40
CA SER A 79 -14.25 -14.01 23.62
C SER A 79 -13.42 -13.07 24.48
N ILE A 80 -12.17 -12.84 24.07
CA ILE A 80 -11.29 -11.84 24.70
C ILE A 80 -11.18 -10.63 23.76
N THR A 81 -11.50 -9.45 24.28
CA THR A 81 -11.28 -8.20 23.55
C THR A 81 -9.86 -7.72 23.73
N GLN A 82 -9.07 -7.77 22.66
CA GLN A 82 -7.72 -7.23 22.63
C GLN A 82 -7.79 -5.76 22.23
N LYS A 83 -7.43 -4.86 23.16
CA LYS A 83 -7.32 -3.42 22.93
C LYS A 83 -6.17 -2.83 23.74
N GLY A 84 -5.63 -1.72 23.26
CA GLY A 84 -4.64 -0.94 24.01
C GLY A 84 -3.69 -0.18 23.10
N TRP A 85 -3.19 0.95 23.60
CA TRP A 85 -2.33 1.85 22.82
C TRP A 85 -1.06 1.19 22.29
N GLY A 86 -0.44 0.29 23.07
CA GLY A 86 0.73 -0.46 22.60
C GLY A 86 0.39 -1.37 21.41
N LEU A 87 -0.77 -2.03 21.44
CA LEU A 87 -1.25 -2.88 20.36
C LEU A 87 -1.58 -2.02 19.13
N GLY A 88 -2.36 -0.96 19.30
CA GLY A 88 -2.68 -0.02 18.22
C GLY A 88 -1.44 0.58 17.56
N LEU A 89 -0.48 1.05 18.35
CA LEU A 89 0.78 1.61 17.85
C LEU A 89 1.58 0.57 17.05
N ASN A 90 1.71 -0.66 17.55
CA ASN A 90 2.40 -1.73 16.84
C ASN A 90 1.75 -2.04 15.49
N TYR A 91 0.44 -2.27 15.45
CA TYR A 91 -0.26 -2.56 14.19
C TYR A 91 -0.22 -1.39 13.22
N GLY A 92 -0.36 -0.16 13.71
CA GLY A 92 -0.29 1.05 12.90
C GLY A 92 1.08 1.26 12.26
N LEU A 93 2.16 1.15 13.05
CA LEU A 93 3.53 1.30 12.57
C LEU A 93 3.86 0.21 11.54
N ILE A 94 3.51 -1.05 11.83
CA ILE A 94 3.67 -2.15 10.88
C ILE A 94 2.91 -1.85 9.59
N SER A 95 1.67 -1.37 9.68
CA SER A 95 0.85 -1.03 8.50
C SER A 95 1.48 0.07 7.64
N ILE A 96 1.96 1.16 8.25
CA ILE A 96 2.59 2.28 7.54
C ILE A 96 3.88 1.83 6.85
N ILE A 97 4.78 1.19 7.60
CA ILE A 97 6.09 0.77 7.10
C ILE A 97 5.92 -0.28 6.01
N SER A 98 5.10 -1.31 6.25
CA SER A 98 4.85 -2.36 5.28
C SER A 98 4.22 -1.82 4.00
N SER A 99 3.35 -0.82 4.06
CA SER A 99 2.74 -0.23 2.87
C SER A 99 3.76 0.50 1.99
N VAL A 100 4.68 1.25 2.58
CA VAL A 100 5.73 1.95 1.83
C VAL A 100 6.70 0.95 1.21
N ILE A 101 7.11 -0.07 1.98
CA ILE A 101 7.95 -1.17 1.48
C ILE A 101 7.22 -1.92 0.35
N ALA A 102 5.91 -2.17 0.50
CA ALA A 102 5.10 -2.86 -0.47
C ALA A 102 5.11 -2.12 -1.82
N VAL A 103 4.91 -0.80 -1.82
CA VAL A 103 5.01 0.02 -3.04
C VAL A 103 6.39 -0.10 -3.68
N PHE A 104 7.46 0.04 -2.89
CA PHE A 104 8.82 0.01 -3.39
C PHE A 104 9.19 -1.36 -4.00
N VAL A 105 8.92 -2.44 -3.28
CA VAL A 105 9.19 -3.82 -3.72
C VAL A 105 8.37 -4.16 -4.96
N SER A 106 7.08 -3.83 -4.99
CA SER A 106 6.25 -4.08 -6.17
C SER A 106 6.70 -3.26 -7.37
N ALA A 107 7.08 -2.00 -7.18
CA ALA A 107 7.58 -1.16 -8.25
C ALA A 107 8.90 -1.71 -8.81
N LEU A 108 9.79 -2.21 -7.95
CA LEU A 108 11.02 -2.89 -8.36
C LEU A 108 10.72 -4.16 -9.16
N VAL A 109 9.83 -5.03 -8.67
CA VAL A 109 9.47 -6.27 -9.38
C VAL A 109 8.92 -5.96 -10.77
N ILE A 110 7.96 -5.04 -10.86
CA ILE A 110 7.40 -4.61 -12.15
C ILE A 110 8.52 -4.06 -13.03
N ASP A 111 9.37 -3.17 -12.53
CA ASP A 111 10.42 -2.56 -13.34
C ASP A 111 11.46 -3.56 -13.86
N LEU A 112 11.87 -4.51 -13.02
CA LEU A 112 12.85 -5.53 -13.37
C LEU A 112 12.31 -6.53 -14.39
N LEU A 113 11.00 -6.83 -14.35
CA LEU A 113 10.35 -7.70 -15.31
C LEU A 113 10.06 -7.00 -16.65
N ALA A 114 10.01 -5.67 -16.69
CA ALA A 114 9.59 -4.91 -17.89
C ALA A 114 10.33 -5.31 -19.19
N PRO A 115 11.67 -5.48 -19.22
CA PRO A 115 12.38 -5.87 -20.44
C PRO A 115 11.96 -7.24 -20.99
N SER A 116 11.62 -8.20 -20.11
CA SER A 116 11.16 -9.53 -20.51
C SER A 116 9.81 -9.49 -21.22
N PHE A 117 9.04 -8.41 -21.05
CA PHE A 117 7.72 -8.22 -21.64
C PHE A 117 7.67 -7.07 -22.66
N LYS A 118 8.82 -6.73 -23.27
CA LYS A 118 8.98 -5.62 -24.23
C LYS A 118 8.37 -4.29 -23.74
N SER A 119 8.42 -4.08 -22.43
CA SER A 119 7.87 -2.89 -21.76
C SER A 119 9.00 -1.96 -21.34
N GLU A 120 8.71 -0.68 -21.23
CA GLU A 120 9.71 0.33 -20.86
C GLU A 120 10.23 0.08 -19.45
N LYS A 121 11.56 -0.05 -19.26
CA LYS A 121 12.18 -0.08 -17.94
C LYS A 121 12.37 1.35 -17.42
N ASN A 122 11.55 1.73 -16.45
CA ASN A 122 11.49 3.06 -15.87
C ASN A 122 10.87 2.96 -14.47
N PHE A 123 11.71 3.05 -13.45
CA PHE A 123 11.30 2.88 -12.06
C PHE A 123 10.29 3.94 -11.61
N GLY A 124 10.38 5.16 -12.13
CA GLY A 124 9.40 6.22 -11.86
C GLY A 124 8.00 5.80 -12.33
N ARG A 125 7.90 5.28 -13.56
CA ARG A 125 6.64 4.78 -14.13
C ARG A 125 6.11 3.56 -13.38
N SER A 126 6.98 2.64 -12.99
CA SER A 126 6.59 1.49 -12.15
C SER A 126 6.07 1.93 -10.78
N THR A 127 6.68 2.96 -10.18
CA THR A 127 6.22 3.53 -8.91
C THR A 127 4.87 4.21 -9.06
N GLN A 128 4.63 4.97 -10.15
CA GLN A 128 3.30 5.53 -10.46
C GLN A 128 2.25 4.43 -10.55
N LEU A 129 2.52 3.39 -11.35
CA LEU A 129 1.61 2.28 -11.55
C LEU A 129 1.22 1.63 -10.22
N VAL A 130 2.21 1.27 -9.41
CA VAL A 130 1.95 0.59 -8.13
C VAL A 130 1.28 1.51 -7.13
N ALA A 131 1.78 2.74 -6.94
CA ALA A 131 1.24 3.67 -5.96
C ALA A 131 -0.24 3.97 -6.23
N TYR A 132 -0.61 4.24 -7.47
CA TYR A 132 -2.00 4.54 -7.81
C TYR A 132 -2.89 3.28 -7.80
N ALA A 133 -2.38 2.13 -8.24
CA ALA A 133 -3.11 0.86 -8.15
C ALA A 133 -3.36 0.43 -6.70
N MET A 134 -2.47 0.74 -5.76
CA MET A 134 -2.63 0.43 -4.34
C MET A 134 -3.57 1.40 -3.59
N THR A 135 -4.03 2.49 -4.22
CA THR A 135 -4.96 3.45 -3.59
C THR A 135 -6.16 2.80 -2.90
N PRO A 136 -6.89 1.84 -3.52
CA PRO A 136 -8.05 1.21 -2.88
C PRO A 136 -7.70 0.49 -1.58
N MET A 137 -6.47 -0.02 -1.44
CA MET A 137 -6.01 -0.68 -0.22
C MET A 137 -5.94 0.30 0.95
N TRP A 138 -5.42 1.51 0.74
CA TRP A 138 -5.35 2.53 1.81
C TRP A 138 -6.72 3.12 2.12
N ILE A 139 -7.57 3.31 1.11
CA ILE A 139 -8.96 3.73 1.32
C ILE A 139 -9.74 2.67 2.12
N GLY A 140 -9.60 1.39 1.75
CA GLY A 140 -10.13 0.28 2.54
C GLY A 140 -9.54 0.23 3.96
N GLY A 141 -8.26 0.56 4.11
CA GLY A 141 -7.56 0.63 5.40
C GLY A 141 -8.15 1.64 6.39
N ILE A 142 -8.89 2.65 5.93
CA ILE A 142 -9.62 3.59 6.80
C ILE A 142 -10.64 2.84 7.66
N LEU A 143 -11.25 1.76 7.15
CA LEU A 143 -12.20 0.93 7.90
C LEU A 143 -11.55 0.21 9.09
N SER A 144 -10.22 0.18 9.18
CA SER A 144 -9.50 -0.33 10.35
C SER A 144 -9.73 0.50 11.62
N ILE A 145 -10.34 1.69 11.51
CA ILE A 145 -10.85 2.43 12.67
C ILE A 145 -11.88 1.61 13.46
N ILE A 146 -12.60 0.69 12.81
CA ILE A 146 -13.46 -0.28 13.49
C ILE A 146 -12.89 -1.69 13.17
N PRO A 147 -12.05 -2.27 14.04
CA PRO A 147 -11.31 -3.50 13.72
C PRO A 147 -12.20 -4.70 13.33
N SER A 148 -13.45 -4.75 13.77
CA SER A 148 -14.40 -5.82 13.42
C SER A 148 -14.85 -5.78 11.95
N VAL A 149 -14.81 -4.63 11.29
CA VAL A 149 -15.18 -4.48 9.87
C VAL A 149 -13.97 -4.28 8.95
N ALA A 150 -12.76 -4.22 9.51
CA ALA A 150 -11.53 -4.00 8.75
C ALA A 150 -11.33 -5.00 7.58
N TRP A 151 -11.85 -6.23 7.72
CA TRP A 151 -11.81 -7.25 6.66
C TRP A 151 -12.57 -6.83 5.39
N VAL A 152 -13.63 -6.03 5.52
CA VAL A 152 -14.36 -5.46 4.37
C VAL A 152 -13.44 -4.49 3.62
N GLY A 153 -12.65 -3.70 4.35
CA GLY A 153 -11.63 -2.83 3.78
C GLY A 153 -10.58 -3.58 2.97
N SER A 154 -10.19 -4.77 3.41
CA SER A 154 -9.27 -5.63 2.66
C SER A 154 -9.84 -6.07 1.30
N LEU A 155 -11.16 -6.28 1.20
CA LEU A 155 -11.82 -6.60 -0.07
C LEU A 155 -11.78 -5.44 -1.05
N VAL A 156 -11.92 -4.20 -0.56
CA VAL A 156 -11.77 -2.99 -1.40
C VAL A 156 -10.36 -2.94 -2.01
N GLY A 157 -9.34 -3.33 -1.24
CA GLY A 157 -7.96 -3.42 -1.71
C GLY A 157 -7.76 -4.34 -2.92
N LEU A 158 -8.58 -5.38 -3.08
CA LEU A 158 -8.50 -6.29 -4.24
C LEU A 158 -8.82 -5.59 -5.56
N TYR A 159 -9.57 -4.49 -5.53
CA TYR A 159 -9.78 -3.66 -6.72
C TYR A 159 -8.47 -3.11 -7.30
N GLY A 160 -7.44 -2.94 -6.45
CA GLY A 160 -6.11 -2.51 -6.89
C GLY A 160 -5.44 -3.48 -7.87
N ILE A 161 -5.77 -4.78 -7.80
CA ILE A 161 -5.28 -5.79 -8.74
C ILE A 161 -5.80 -5.48 -10.16
N TYR A 162 -7.09 -5.14 -10.28
CA TYR A 162 -7.68 -4.70 -11.54
C TYR A 162 -7.09 -3.37 -12.03
N LEU A 163 -6.86 -2.41 -11.14
CA LEU A 163 -6.23 -1.13 -11.49
C LEU A 163 -4.83 -1.32 -12.05
N MET A 164 -4.04 -2.21 -11.45
CA MET A 164 -2.69 -2.52 -11.94
C MET A 164 -2.73 -3.11 -13.33
N TYR A 165 -3.65 -4.04 -13.61
CA TYR A 165 -3.84 -4.61 -14.96
C TYR A 165 -4.14 -3.51 -15.99
N LEU A 166 -5.09 -2.61 -15.70
CA LEU A 166 -5.43 -1.51 -16.60
C LEU A 166 -4.28 -0.52 -16.83
N GLY A 167 -3.44 -0.31 -15.82
CA GLY A 167 -2.35 0.66 -15.88
C GLY A 167 -1.12 0.17 -16.64
N LEU A 168 -0.92 -1.14 -16.80
CA LEU A 168 0.27 -1.69 -17.46
C LEU A 168 0.46 -1.19 -18.89
N GLU A 169 -0.58 -1.27 -19.72
CA GLU A 169 -0.52 -0.79 -21.11
C GLU A 169 -0.15 0.70 -21.23
N PRO A 170 -0.92 1.64 -20.66
CA PRO A 170 -0.65 3.06 -20.82
C PRO A 170 0.63 3.53 -20.13
N ILE A 171 0.99 2.96 -18.95
CA ILE A 171 2.10 3.47 -18.13
C ILE A 171 3.43 2.82 -18.46
N LYS A 172 3.45 1.51 -18.77
CA LYS A 172 4.69 0.78 -19.10
C LYS A 172 4.87 0.58 -20.61
N SER A 173 3.99 1.15 -21.42
CA SER A 173 3.96 0.98 -22.88
C SER A 173 3.96 -0.50 -23.27
N THR A 174 3.28 -1.33 -22.48
CA THR A 174 3.25 -2.78 -22.66
C THR A 174 2.45 -3.14 -23.92
N PRO A 175 2.99 -3.97 -24.82
CA PRO A 175 2.23 -4.49 -25.96
C PRO A 175 1.03 -5.31 -25.48
N LYS A 176 -0.13 -5.14 -26.13
CA LYS A 176 -1.39 -5.78 -25.73
C LYS A 176 -1.30 -7.29 -25.60
N GLU A 177 -0.53 -7.95 -26.48
CA GLU A 177 -0.36 -9.41 -26.42
C GLU A 177 0.42 -9.88 -25.17
N GLN A 178 1.20 -8.99 -24.55
CA GLN A 178 2.03 -9.31 -23.39
C GLN A 178 1.46 -8.81 -22.07
N THR A 179 0.43 -7.94 -22.09
CA THR A 179 -0.18 -7.35 -20.87
C THR A 179 -0.58 -8.41 -19.87
N ILE A 180 -1.32 -9.45 -20.30
CA ILE A 180 -1.82 -10.50 -19.40
C ILE A 180 -0.66 -11.30 -18.81
N ALA A 181 0.32 -11.69 -19.63
CA ALA A 181 1.48 -12.46 -19.19
C ALA A 181 2.32 -11.66 -18.19
N TYR A 182 2.61 -10.39 -18.52
CA TYR A 182 3.37 -9.49 -17.64
C TYR A 182 2.64 -9.27 -16.31
N PHE A 183 1.33 -9.07 -16.35
CA PHE A 183 0.51 -8.91 -15.15
C PHE A 183 0.56 -10.14 -14.24
N ILE A 184 0.29 -11.34 -14.78
CA ILE A 184 0.26 -12.59 -14.00
C ILE A 184 1.63 -12.88 -13.39
N VAL A 185 2.70 -12.79 -14.18
CA VAL A 185 4.06 -13.02 -13.69
C VAL A 185 4.43 -11.98 -12.63
N SER A 186 4.07 -10.71 -12.83
CA SER A 186 4.31 -9.66 -11.83
C SER A 186 3.61 -9.96 -10.50
N ILE A 187 2.33 -10.33 -10.53
CA ILE A 187 1.59 -10.72 -9.31
C ILE A 187 2.25 -11.90 -8.61
N LEU A 188 2.61 -12.95 -9.35
CA LEU A 188 3.27 -14.14 -8.79
C LEU A 188 4.59 -13.76 -8.11
N VAL A 189 5.46 -13.00 -8.80
CA VAL A 189 6.76 -12.59 -8.26
C VAL A 189 6.59 -11.64 -7.07
N ILE A 190 5.60 -10.74 -7.08
CA ILE A 190 5.29 -9.88 -5.93
C ILE A 190 4.89 -10.73 -4.72
N VAL A 191 3.99 -11.70 -4.89
CA VAL A 191 3.56 -12.60 -3.80
C VAL A 191 4.74 -13.39 -3.24
N VAL A 192 5.58 -13.97 -4.11
CA VAL A 192 6.80 -14.69 -3.69
C VAL A 192 7.76 -13.77 -2.96
N SER A 193 7.93 -12.53 -3.44
CA SER A 193 8.81 -11.53 -2.80
C SER A 193 8.33 -11.18 -1.40
N TYR A 194 7.02 -10.99 -1.20
CA TYR A 194 6.46 -10.74 0.12
C TYR A 194 6.51 -11.96 1.03
N PHE A 195 6.33 -13.17 0.50
CA PHE A 195 6.52 -14.40 1.26
C PHE A 195 7.96 -14.49 1.79
N ILE A 196 8.96 -14.30 0.92
CA ILE A 196 10.38 -14.29 1.31
C ILE A 196 10.66 -13.19 2.34
N LEU A 197 10.15 -11.97 2.12
CA LEU A 197 10.32 -10.86 3.05
C LEU A 197 9.74 -11.18 4.43
N SER A 198 8.57 -11.84 4.47
CA SER A 198 7.94 -12.26 5.72
C SER A 198 8.76 -13.32 6.47
N LEU A 199 9.38 -14.26 5.75
CA LEU A 199 10.29 -15.25 6.35
C LEU A 199 11.53 -14.60 6.93
N ILE A 200 12.12 -13.64 6.23
CA ILE A 200 13.31 -12.90 6.69
C ILE A 200 12.99 -12.12 7.97
N ILE A 201 11.90 -11.35 7.96
CA ILE A 201 11.46 -10.58 9.14
C ILE A 201 11.16 -11.53 10.29
N GLY A 202 10.45 -12.64 10.04
CA GLY A 202 10.14 -13.65 11.05
C GLY A 202 11.39 -14.28 11.66
N ALA A 203 12.40 -14.62 10.86
CA ALA A 203 13.66 -15.18 11.32
C ALA A 203 14.46 -14.17 12.16
N ILE A 204 14.55 -12.90 11.73
CA ILE A 204 15.23 -11.83 12.50
C ILE A 204 14.57 -11.65 13.87
N LEU A 205 13.24 -11.59 13.91
CA LEU A 205 12.50 -11.47 15.16
C LEU A 205 12.70 -12.70 16.05
N ALA A 206 12.66 -13.92 15.49
CA ALA A 206 12.89 -15.14 16.26
C ALA A 206 14.27 -15.16 16.93
N ILE A 207 15.33 -14.76 16.21
CA ILE A 207 16.69 -14.65 16.77
C ILE A 207 16.75 -13.60 17.88
N PHE A 208 16.10 -12.44 17.68
CA PHE A 208 16.05 -11.37 18.69
C PHE A 208 15.33 -11.82 19.97
N PHE A 209 14.19 -12.50 19.86
CA PHE A 209 13.44 -12.99 21.00
C PHE A 209 14.13 -14.17 21.71
N LEU A 210 14.71 -15.12 20.96
CA LEU A 210 15.51 -16.22 21.53
C LEU A 210 16.78 -15.72 22.23
N GLY A 211 17.44 -14.71 21.67
CA GLY A 211 18.60 -14.06 22.30
C GLY A 211 18.26 -13.26 23.55
N SER A 212 17.08 -12.61 23.60
CA SER A 212 16.62 -11.87 24.77
C SER A 212 16.19 -12.76 25.95
N ALA A 213 15.70 -13.98 25.67
CA ALA A 213 15.36 -14.96 26.70
C ALA A 213 16.60 -15.63 27.34
N GLY A 214 17.71 -15.73 26.60
CA GLY A 214 18.98 -16.27 27.09
C GLY A 214 19.79 -15.30 27.98
N GLY A 215 19.40 -14.03 28.08
CA GLY A 215 20.05 -13.03 28.95
C GLY A 215 19.42 -12.85 30.34
N LEU A 216 18.41 -13.64 30.67
CA LEU A 216 17.66 -13.60 31.94
C LEU A 216 17.83 -14.87 32.80
N ILE A 217 18.84 -15.70 32.51
CA ILE A 217 19.19 -16.91 33.26
C ILE A 217 20.61 -16.80 33.79
#